data_AF-D7BWD1-F1
#
_entry.id   AF-D7BWD1-F1
#
_cell.length_a   1.000
_cell.length_b   1.000
_cell.length_c   1.000
_cell.angle_alpha   90.00
_cell.angle_beta   90.00
_cell.angle_gamma   90.00
#
_symmetry.space_group_name_H-M   'P 1'
#
loop_
_entity.id
_entity.type
_entity.pdbx_description
1 polymer ?
#
loop_
_entity_poly.entity_id
_entity_poly.type
_entity_poly.pdbx_seq_one_letter_code
_entity_poly.pdbx_strand_id
1 'polypeptide(L)'
;MRHPATLNPDDQQHLKTALAACPELNALHQHVQAFAQIMTRRNGRHLNTWVHQVRNQDLPSLKAFATGLDKDWNAVTAGLTLDWNSGMVEGTVNKIKMLKRQTYGRASLALLRKRALLT
;
A
#
# COMPACT_ATOMS: atom_id res chain seq x y z
N MET A 1 4.57 6.17 -3.92
CA MET A 1 4.32 7.44 -3.21
C MET A 1 5.51 8.35 -3.45
N ARG A 2 5.29 9.57 -3.96
CA ARG A 2 6.35 10.55 -4.16
C ARG A 2 6.72 11.15 -2.80
N HIS A 3 8.02 11.21 -2.48
CA HIS A 3 8.46 11.77 -1.20
C HIS A 3 8.19 13.29 -1.21
N PRO A 4 7.57 13.90 -0.17
CA PRO A 4 7.21 15.31 -0.18
C PRO A 4 8.38 16.25 -0.49
N ALA A 5 9.59 15.90 0.01
CA ALA A 5 10.81 16.66 -0.27
C ALA A 5 11.26 16.65 -1.75
N THR A 6 10.64 15.83 -2.60
CA THR A 6 10.93 15.74 -4.04
C THR A 6 9.87 16.40 -4.92
N LEU A 7 8.92 17.10 -4.29
CA LEU A 7 7.98 17.98 -4.97
C LEU A 7 8.70 19.24 -5.46
N ASN A 8 8.28 19.76 -6.61
CA ASN A 8 8.76 21.06 -7.06
C ASN A 8 8.24 22.18 -6.12
N PRO A 9 8.82 23.39 -6.16
CA PRO A 9 8.43 24.47 -5.24
C PRO A 9 6.94 24.83 -5.32
N ASP A 10 6.35 24.83 -6.52
CA ASP A 10 4.95 25.19 -6.74
C ASP A 10 4.00 24.16 -6.10
N ASP A 11 4.28 22.86 -6.27
CA ASP A 11 3.51 21.76 -5.67
C ASP A 11 3.64 21.79 -4.13
N GLN A 12 4.83 22.11 -3.60
CA GLN A 12 5.02 22.26 -2.15
C GLN A 12 4.16 23.40 -1.60
N GLN A 13 4.12 24.52 -2.32
CA GLN A 13 3.33 25.68 -1.92
C GLN A 13 1.83 25.39 -2.01
N HIS A 14 1.36 24.73 -3.06
CA HIS A 14 -0.03 24.30 -3.19
C HIS A 14 -0.44 23.32 -2.08
N LEU A 15 0.41 22.33 -1.79
CA LEU A 15 0.17 21.39 -0.70
C LEU A 15 0.07 22.14 0.63
N LYS A 16 1.01 23.03 0.92
CA LYS A 16 1.00 23.82 2.16
C LYS A 16 -0.29 24.63 2.31
N THR A 17 -0.74 25.29 1.25
CA THR A 17 -1.99 26.06 1.25
C THR A 17 -3.20 25.16 1.50
N ALA A 18 -3.27 24.00 0.84
CA ALA A 18 -4.38 23.06 1.02
C ALA A 18 -4.44 22.50 2.45
N LEU A 19 -3.30 22.12 3.03
CA LEU A 19 -3.23 21.63 4.40
C LEU A 19 -3.57 22.72 5.44
N ALA A 20 -3.22 23.98 5.18
CA ALA A 20 -3.59 25.09 6.05
C ALA A 20 -5.10 25.41 6.00
N ALA A 21 -5.74 25.19 4.86
CA ALA A 21 -7.16 25.50 4.65
C ALA A 21 -8.12 24.45 5.24
N CYS A 22 -7.68 23.20 5.45
CA CYS A 22 -8.52 22.11 5.95
C CYS A 22 -7.79 21.29 7.04
N PRO A 23 -8.14 21.50 8.32
CA PRO A 23 -7.55 20.77 9.44
C PRO A 23 -7.68 19.25 9.34
N GLU A 24 -8.81 18.76 8.82
CA GLU A 24 -9.08 17.33 8.63
C GLU A 24 -8.14 16.74 7.56
N LEU A 25 -7.91 17.47 6.47
CA LEU A 25 -6.96 17.07 5.43
C LEU A 25 -5.52 17.07 5.96
N ASN A 26 -5.17 18.04 6.81
CA ASN A 26 -3.88 18.07 7.48
C ASN A 26 -3.68 16.88 8.42
N ALA A 27 -4.68 16.56 9.24
CA ALA A 27 -4.63 15.37 10.10
C ALA A 27 -4.49 14.08 9.28
N LEU A 28 -5.26 13.94 8.21
CA LEU A 28 -5.16 12.81 7.29
C LEU A 28 -3.75 12.71 6.67
N HIS A 29 -3.21 13.84 6.19
CA HIS A 29 -1.88 13.90 5.60
C HIS A 29 -0.79 13.42 6.57
N GLN A 30 -0.84 13.88 7.82
CA GLN A 30 0.09 13.47 8.87
C GLN A 30 0.04 11.96 9.12
N HIS A 31 -1.16 11.37 9.22
CA HIS A 31 -1.27 9.93 9.43
C HIS A 31 -0.79 9.11 8.23
N VAL A 32 -1.08 9.55 7.01
CA VAL A 32 -0.60 8.90 5.78
C VAL A 32 0.92 8.95 5.71
N GLN A 33 1.52 10.09 6.04
CA GLN A 33 2.98 10.23 6.09
C GLN A 33 3.61 9.32 7.15
N ALA A 34 3.03 9.27 8.36
CA ALA A 34 3.50 8.39 9.43
C ALA A 34 3.42 6.91 9.03
N PHE A 35 2.34 6.49 8.39
CA PHE A 35 2.21 5.13 7.88
C PHE A 35 3.24 4.82 6.77
N ALA A 36 3.44 5.74 5.84
CA ALA A 36 4.46 5.59 4.80
C ALA A 36 5.87 5.46 5.39
N GLN A 37 6.18 6.14 6.50
CA GLN A 37 7.45 5.97 7.21
C GLN A 37 7.57 4.58 7.83
N ILE A 38 6.51 4.03 8.41
CA ILE A 38 6.48 2.65 8.93
C ILE A 38 6.77 1.66 7.81
N MET A 39 6.13 1.82 6.66
CA MET A 39 6.32 0.95 5.49
C MET A 39 7.75 1.04 4.93
N THR A 40 8.24 2.25 4.68
CA THR A 40 9.55 2.48 4.05
C THR A 40 10.71 2.09 4.95
N ARG A 41 10.58 2.27 6.27
CA ARG A 41 11.59 1.87 7.26
C ARG A 41 11.40 0.46 7.80
N ARG A 42 10.40 -0.29 7.32
CA ARG A 42 10.06 -1.64 7.77
C ARG A 42 10.01 -1.75 9.30
N ASN A 43 9.27 -0.84 9.91
CA ASN A 43 9.27 -0.68 11.37
C ASN A 43 7.90 -1.04 11.98
N GLY A 44 7.46 -2.27 11.75
CA GLY A 44 6.12 -2.77 12.12
C GLY A 44 5.75 -2.65 13.60
N ARG A 45 6.72 -2.53 14.53
CA ARG A 45 6.45 -2.26 15.95
C ARG A 45 5.67 -0.96 16.21
N HIS A 46 5.75 0.04 15.32
CA HIS A 46 4.99 1.28 15.46
C HIS A 46 3.57 1.19 14.88
N LEU A 47 3.21 0.08 14.21
CA LEU A 47 1.89 -0.09 13.61
C LEU A 47 0.79 -0.01 14.66
N ASN A 48 0.98 -0.64 15.82
CA ASN A 48 0.00 -0.62 16.90
C ASN A 48 -0.27 0.82 17.39
N THR A 49 0.80 1.56 17.69
CA THR A 49 0.69 2.97 18.10
C THR A 49 -0.02 3.81 17.05
N TRP A 50 0.32 3.63 15.77
CA TRP A 50 -0.30 4.36 14.67
C TRP A 50 -1.80 4.05 14.55
N VAL A 51 -2.20 2.77 14.64
CA VAL A 51 -3.61 2.37 14.60
C VAL A 51 -4.40 2.98 15.75
N HIS A 52 -3.85 2.98 16.97
CA HIS A 52 -4.48 3.65 18.12
C HIS A 52 -4.69 5.15 17.90
N GLN A 53 -3.69 5.84 17.34
CA GLN A 53 -3.80 7.27 17.05
C GLN A 53 -4.88 7.56 16.00
N VAL A 54 -4.94 6.77 14.92
CA VAL A 54 -5.96 6.90 13.87
C VAL A 54 -7.37 6.70 14.41
N ARG A 55 -7.57 5.72 15.29
CA ARG A 55 -8.88 5.42 15.89
C ARG A 55 -9.42 6.56 16.76
N ASN A 56 -8.54 7.40 17.29
CA ASN A 56 -8.91 8.55 18.11
C ASN A 56 -9.18 9.84 17.31
N GLN A 57 -8.87 9.88 16.00
CA GLN A 57 -9.18 11.02 15.14
C GLN A 57 -10.59 10.93 14.56
N ASP A 58 -11.17 12.02 14.07
CA ASP A 58 -12.45 11.95 13.32
C ASP A 58 -12.22 11.77 11.81
N LEU A 59 -11.61 10.64 11.44
CA LEU A 59 -11.30 10.29 10.05
C LEU A 59 -11.91 8.93 9.67
N PRO A 60 -13.21 8.87 9.29
CA PRO A 60 -13.94 7.61 9.10
C PRO A 60 -13.27 6.63 8.13
N SER A 61 -12.81 7.11 6.98
CA SER A 61 -12.14 6.26 5.98
C SER A 61 -10.83 5.66 6.50
N LEU A 62 -10.07 6.43 7.29
CA LEU A 62 -8.81 5.97 7.85
C LEU A 62 -9.04 5.00 9.03
N LYS A 63 -10.09 5.21 9.82
CA LYS A 63 -10.54 4.22 10.81
C LYS A 63 -10.92 2.91 10.15
N ALA A 64 -11.70 2.94 9.07
CA ALA A 64 -12.10 1.74 8.34
C ALA A 64 -10.87 1.00 7.78
N PHE A 65 -9.87 1.72 7.27
CA PHE A 65 -8.60 1.15 6.87
C PHE A 65 -7.88 0.47 8.05
N ALA A 66 -7.75 1.16 9.19
CA ALA A 66 -7.12 0.60 10.38
C ALA A 66 -7.83 -0.65 10.91
N THR A 67 -9.17 -0.66 10.91
CA THR A 67 -9.97 -1.85 11.23
C THR A 67 -9.75 -2.99 10.23
N GLY A 68 -9.54 -2.67 8.95
CA GLY A 68 -9.18 -3.65 7.94
C GLY A 68 -7.88 -4.39 8.24
N LEU A 69 -6.90 -3.71 8.84
CA LEU A 69 -5.61 -4.30 9.19
C LEU A 69 -5.72 -5.36 10.30
N ASP A 70 -6.74 -5.27 11.17
CA ASP A 70 -6.91 -6.23 12.27
C ASP A 70 -7.13 -7.66 11.77
N LYS A 71 -7.77 -7.81 10.60
CA LYS A 71 -8.09 -9.13 10.02
C LYS A 71 -6.85 -9.98 9.77
N ASP A 72 -5.75 -9.33 9.40
CA ASP A 72 -4.50 -9.96 9.01
C ASP A 72 -3.32 -9.38 9.81
N TRP A 73 -3.55 -9.01 11.07
CA TRP A 73 -2.60 -8.23 11.89
C TRP A 73 -1.18 -8.79 11.89
N ASN A 74 -1.04 -10.10 12.07
CA ASN A 74 0.26 -10.76 12.08
C ASN A 74 0.95 -10.69 10.72
N ALA A 75 0.20 -10.88 9.63
CA ALA A 75 0.73 -10.81 8.27
C ALA A 75 1.13 -9.38 7.90
N VAL A 76 0.32 -8.38 8.25
CA VAL A 76 0.64 -6.97 8.05
C VAL A 76 1.89 -6.58 8.85
N THR A 77 1.96 -6.94 10.13
CA THR A 77 3.12 -6.66 10.97
C THR A 77 4.38 -7.32 10.41
N ALA A 78 4.30 -8.58 9.98
CA ALA A 78 5.42 -9.29 9.37
C ALA A 78 5.85 -8.63 8.05
N GLY A 79 4.91 -8.25 7.17
CA GLY A 79 5.20 -7.56 5.92
C GLY A 79 5.85 -6.18 6.12
N LEU A 80 5.55 -5.54 7.25
CA LEU A 80 6.16 -4.27 7.67
C LEU A 80 7.42 -4.45 8.54
N THR A 81 7.95 -5.66 8.73
CA THR A 81 9.10 -5.90 9.63
C THR A 81 10.17 -6.78 9.00
N LEU A 82 9.79 -7.93 8.43
CA LEU A 82 10.72 -8.87 7.82
C LEU A 82 11.21 -8.33 6.48
N ASP A 83 12.35 -8.81 5.98
CA ASP A 83 12.90 -8.40 4.68
C ASP A 83 12.19 -9.00 3.47
N TRP A 84 11.41 -10.07 3.69
CA TRP A 84 10.67 -10.79 2.67
C TRP A 84 9.52 -9.96 2.09
N ASN A 85 9.27 -10.12 0.79
CA ASN A 85 8.13 -9.51 0.10
C ASN A 85 7.56 -10.48 -0.94
N SER A 86 6.31 -10.24 -1.34
CA SER A 86 5.60 -11.05 -2.34
C SER A 86 5.90 -10.64 -3.78
N GLY A 87 6.82 -9.71 -4.04
CA GLY A 87 7.01 -9.09 -5.36
C GLY A 87 7.32 -10.09 -6.47
N MET A 88 8.19 -11.07 -6.21
CA MET A 88 8.49 -12.15 -7.17
C MET A 88 7.27 -13.04 -7.45
N VAL A 89 6.51 -13.37 -6.41
CA VAL A 89 5.29 -14.19 -6.51
C VAL A 89 4.22 -13.43 -7.30
N GLU A 90 3.99 -12.17 -6.98
CA GLU A 90 3.04 -11.29 -7.66
C GLU A 90 3.43 -11.06 -9.12
N GLY A 91 4.72 -10.87 -9.41
CA GLY A 91 5.23 -10.77 -10.78
C GLY A 91 4.93 -12.02 -11.59
N THR A 92 5.17 -13.20 -11.01
CA THR A 92 4.85 -14.49 -11.64
C THR A 92 3.34 -14.66 -11.87
N VAL A 93 2.53 -14.34 -10.87
CA VAL A 93 1.05 -14.36 -10.98
C VAL A 93 0.57 -13.40 -12.08
N ASN A 94 1.16 -12.21 -12.18
CA ASN A 94 0.82 -11.24 -13.22
C ASN A 94 1.20 -11.75 -14.62
N LYS A 95 2.38 -12.38 -14.79
CA LYS A 95 2.77 -13.05 -16.04
C LYS A 95 1.76 -14.13 -16.43
N ILE A 96 1.35 -14.98 -15.49
CA ILE A 96 0.35 -16.03 -15.74
C ILE A 96 -1.01 -15.42 -16.12
N LYS A 97 -1.47 -14.39 -15.40
CA LYS A 97 -2.72 -13.67 -15.72
C LYS A 97 -2.67 -13.06 -17.12
N MET A 98 -1.54 -12.48 -17.53
CA MET A 98 -1.33 -11.95 -18.87
C MET A 98 -1.44 -13.05 -19.92
N LEU A 99 -0.75 -14.18 -19.75
CA LEU A 99 -0.82 -15.32 -20.67
C LEU A 99 -2.25 -15.85 -20.80
N LYS A 100 -3.00 -15.93 -19.69
CA LYS A 100 -4.43 -16.30 -19.72
C LYS A 100 -5.27 -15.29 -20.52
N ARG A 101 -5.05 -13.99 -20.33
CA ARG A 101 -5.75 -12.92 -21.08
C ARG A 101 -5.47 -12.94 -22.58
N GLN A 102 -4.24 -13.25 -23.00
CA GLN A 102 -3.91 -13.42 -24.42
C GLN A 102 -4.70 -14.54 -25.11
N THR A 103 -5.23 -15.49 -24.34
CA THR A 103 -6.06 -16.59 -24.84
C THR A 103 -7.55 -16.33 -24.65
N TYR A 104 -7.94 -15.10 -24.30
CA TYR A 104 -9.30 -14.70 -23.93
C TYR A 104 -9.90 -15.57 -22.81
N GLY A 105 -9.04 -16.15 -21.96
CA GLY A 105 -9.45 -17.08 -20.90
C GLY A 105 -9.93 -18.45 -21.40
N ARG A 106 -9.80 -18.76 -22.69
CA ARG A 106 -10.29 -20.00 -23.30
C ARG A 106 -9.26 -21.12 -23.39
N ALA A 107 -7.99 -20.85 -23.09
CA ALA A 107 -6.96 -21.89 -23.10
C ALA A 107 -7.17 -22.92 -21.98
N SER A 108 -7.01 -24.20 -22.34
CA SER A 108 -6.96 -25.30 -21.37
C SER A 108 -5.75 -25.17 -20.44
N LEU A 109 -5.81 -25.81 -19.27
CA LEU A 109 -4.69 -25.82 -18.33
C LEU A 109 -3.39 -26.34 -18.98
N ALA A 110 -3.49 -27.37 -19.82
CA ALA A 110 -2.34 -27.92 -20.54
C ALA A 110 -1.70 -26.86 -21.47
N LEU A 111 -2.51 -26.07 -22.18
CA LEU A 111 -2.02 -25.00 -23.04
C LEU A 111 -1.43 -23.84 -22.23
N LEU A 112 -2.06 -23.43 -21.13
CA LEU A 112 -1.52 -22.40 -20.23
C LEU A 112 -0.18 -22.83 -19.62
N ARG A 113 -0.06 -24.10 -19.21
CA ARG A 113 1.21 -24.65 -18.68
C ARG A 113 2.32 -24.60 -19.73
N LYS A 114 2.03 -25.02 -20.98
CA LYS A 114 3.01 -24.92 -22.08
C LYS A 114 3.44 -23.46 -22.29
N ARG A 115 2.50 -22.52 -22.34
CA ARG A 115 2.83 -21.08 -22.48
C ARG A 115 3.62 -20.52 -21.31
N ALA A 116 3.37 -20.97 -20.09
CA ALA A 116 4.11 -20.49 -18.92
C ALA A 116 5.56 -21.02 -18.84
N LEU A 117 5.81 -22.23 -19.33
CA LEU A 117 7.13 -22.88 -19.28
C LEU A 117 8.03 -22.55 -20.49
N LEU A 118 7.43 -22.20 -21.63
CA LEU A 118 8.14 -21.94 -22.89
C LEU A 118 8.32 -20.45 -23.19
N THR A 119 8.01 -19.58 -22.23
CA THR A 119 8.14 -18.10 -22.32
C THR A 119 8.87 -17.61 -21.08
#